data_AF-K1SVE1-F1
#
_entry.id   AF-K1SVE1-F1
#
_cell.length_a   1.000
_cell.length_b   1.000
_cell.length_c   1.000
_cell.angle_alpha   90.00
_cell.angle_beta   90.00
_cell.angle_gamma   90.00
#
_symmetry.space_group_name_H-M   'P 1'
#
loop_
_entity.id
_entity.type
_entity.pdbx_description
1 polymer ?
#
loop_
_entity_poly.entity_id
_entity_poly.type
_entity_poly.pdbx_seq_one_letter_code
_entity_poly.pdbx_strand_id
1 'polypeptide(L)'
;MKVGLFIPCYINALYPEVGEASYKLLTQLGVEVDYPLDQTCCGQPMANAGYERDAKALAERMEALFAKYDYVVGPSASCVVFVKEGYPRLLNDYREHACIDSRIWEICEFVHDVVKPTSLPARFPHKVSIHNSCHGLRKLGLGSPSELNLPYHSKLRDLLTMVEG
;
A
#
# COMPACT_ATOMS: atom_id res chain seq x y z
N MET A 1 15.98 7.23 -2.62
CA MET A 1 15.19 6.03 -2.99
C MET A 1 14.08 6.50 -3.90
N LYS A 2 13.90 5.83 -5.04
CA LYS A 2 12.87 6.15 -6.02
C LYS A 2 11.65 5.26 -5.79
N VAL A 3 10.51 5.88 -5.49
CA VAL A 3 9.26 5.20 -5.17
C VAL A 3 8.27 5.35 -6.31
N GLY A 4 7.77 4.23 -6.81
CA GLY A 4 6.61 4.20 -7.69
C GLY A 4 5.33 4.28 -6.86
N LEU A 5 4.57 5.36 -7.01
CA LEU A 5 3.27 5.52 -6.37
C LEU A 5 2.21 4.74 -7.13
N PHE A 6 1.78 3.63 -6.54
CA PHE A 6 0.69 2.82 -7.06
C PHE A 6 -0.64 3.35 -6.50
N ILE A 7 -1.47 3.92 -7.37
CA ILE A 7 -2.81 4.41 -7.05
C ILE A 7 -3.85 3.38 -7.48
N PRO A 8 -4.55 2.74 -6.52
CA PRO A 8 -5.64 1.82 -6.81
C PRO A 8 -6.71 2.42 -7.72
N CYS A 9 -7.27 1.59 -8.60
CA CYS A 9 -8.28 2.02 -9.57
C CYS A 9 -9.50 2.71 -8.92
N TYR A 10 -9.91 2.26 -7.74
CA TYR A 10 -11.03 2.84 -7.00
C TYR A 10 -10.70 4.24 -6.44
N ILE A 11 -9.46 4.44 -5.98
CA ILE A 11 -8.96 5.74 -5.54
C ILE A 11 -8.89 6.68 -6.75
N ASN A 12 -8.30 6.24 -7.85
CA ASN A 12 -8.17 7.06 -9.05
C ASN A 12 -9.54 7.51 -9.62
N ALA A 13 -10.54 6.63 -9.57
CA ALA A 13 -11.85 6.90 -10.16
C ALA A 13 -12.80 7.70 -9.25
N LEU A 14 -12.70 7.53 -7.92
CA LEU A 14 -13.73 8.02 -6.99
C LEU A 14 -13.21 8.93 -5.88
N TYR A 15 -11.95 8.79 -5.46
CA TYR A 15 -11.36 9.54 -4.36
C TYR A 15 -9.93 10.01 -4.72
N PRO A 16 -9.73 10.72 -5.84
CA PRO A 16 -8.40 11.08 -6.33
C PRO A 16 -7.59 11.90 -5.32
N GLU A 17 -8.26 12.64 -4.43
CA GLU A 17 -7.64 13.38 -3.33
C GLU A 17 -6.80 12.49 -2.39
N VAL A 18 -7.11 11.20 -2.27
CA VAL A 18 -6.29 10.25 -1.50
C VAL A 18 -4.96 9.99 -2.20
N GLY A 19 -4.96 9.92 -3.55
CA GLY A 19 -3.74 9.80 -4.34
C GLY A 19 -2.87 11.05 -4.23
N GLU A 20 -3.47 12.23 -4.33
CA GLU A 20 -2.76 13.50 -4.10
C GLU A 20 -2.18 13.61 -2.69
N ALA A 21 -2.95 13.24 -1.66
CA ALA A 21 -2.50 13.25 -0.28
C ALA A 21 -1.34 12.28 -0.06
N SER A 22 -1.40 11.10 -0.68
CA SER A 22 -0.32 10.10 -0.65
C SER A 22 0.97 10.65 -1.27
N TYR A 23 0.88 11.29 -2.44
CA TYR A 23 2.01 11.94 -3.09
C TYR A 23 2.61 13.06 -2.22
N LYS A 24 1.76 13.96 -1.70
CA LYS A 24 2.16 15.08 -0.84
C LYS A 24 2.87 14.58 0.42
N LEU A 25 2.30 13.58 1.11
CA LEU A 25 2.86 12.99 2.31
C LEU A 25 4.27 12.43 2.06
N LEU A 26 4.40 11.55 1.05
CA LEU A 26 5.69 10.92 0.74
C LEU A 26 6.74 11.96 0.32
N THR A 27 6.36 12.95 -0.50
CA THR A 27 7.26 14.02 -0.93
C THR A 27 7.71 14.88 0.26
N GLN A 28 6.81 15.23 1.19
CA GLN A 28 7.15 15.97 2.40
C GLN A 28 8.09 15.20 3.33
N LEU A 29 8.04 13.88 3.29
CA LEU A 29 8.97 12.99 3.99
C LEU A 29 10.31 12.80 3.26
N GLY A 30 10.55 13.55 2.17
CA GLY A 30 11.81 13.51 1.42
C GLY A 30 11.96 12.31 0.49
N VAL A 31 10.87 11.60 0.20
CA VAL A 31 10.86 10.48 -0.75
C VAL A 31 10.81 11.01 -2.18
N GLU A 32 11.63 10.46 -3.09
CA GLU A 32 11.52 10.74 -4.53
C GLU A 32 10.38 9.91 -5.10
N VAL A 33 9.22 10.53 -5.31
CA VAL A 33 7.99 9.86 -5.74
C VAL A 33 7.76 10.09 -7.24
N ASP A 34 7.52 9.00 -7.96
CA ASP A 34 7.12 9.00 -9.36
C ASP A 34 5.76 8.31 -9.50
N TYR A 35 4.89 8.84 -10.36
CA TYR A 35 3.56 8.29 -10.63
C TYR A 35 3.52 7.82 -12.10
N PRO A 36 3.67 6.51 -12.36
CA PRO A 36 3.55 5.98 -13.71
C PRO A 36 2.12 6.14 -14.23
N LEU A 37 1.93 6.91 -15.30
CA LEU A 37 0.61 7.26 -15.84
C LEU A 37 -0.15 6.07 -16.43
N ASP A 38 0.59 5.03 -16.78
CA ASP A 38 0.14 3.86 -17.52
C ASP A 38 -0.20 2.67 -16.59
N GLN A 39 -0.30 2.91 -15.28
CA GLN A 39 -0.76 1.92 -14.31
C GLN A 39 -2.23 1.55 -14.47
N THR A 40 -2.57 0.32 -14.06
CA THR A 40 -3.93 -0.25 -14.16
C THR A 40 -4.41 -0.79 -12.80
N CYS A 41 -5.59 -1.39 -12.77
CA CYS A 41 -6.07 -2.12 -11.59
C CYS A 41 -5.09 -3.24 -11.18
N CYS A 42 -4.97 -3.51 -9.88
CA CYS A 42 -4.22 -4.66 -9.37
C CYS A 42 -4.83 -6.02 -9.78
N GLY A 43 -6.11 -6.06 -10.17
CA GLY A 43 -6.82 -7.29 -10.56
C GLY A 43 -7.58 -7.99 -9.42
N GLN A 44 -7.50 -7.48 -8.18
CA GLN A 44 -8.19 -8.09 -7.03
C GLN A 44 -9.70 -8.26 -7.25
N PRO A 45 -10.47 -7.28 -7.79
CA PRO A 45 -11.90 -7.47 -8.00
C PRO A 45 -12.23 -8.62 -8.95
N MET A 46 -11.42 -8.83 -9.99
CA MET A 46 -11.61 -9.94 -10.94
C MET A 46 -11.37 -11.28 -10.25
N ALA A 47 -10.28 -11.39 -9.48
CA ALA A 47 -9.99 -12.61 -8.72
C ALA A 47 -11.08 -12.93 -7.69
N ASN A 48 -11.56 -11.92 -6.95
CA ASN A 48 -12.66 -12.09 -5.99
C ASN A 48 -13.97 -12.53 -6.66
N ALA A 49 -14.18 -12.20 -7.94
CA ALA A 49 -15.34 -12.60 -8.73
C ALA A 49 -15.18 -13.98 -9.40
N GLY A 50 -14.06 -14.69 -9.16
CA GLY A 50 -13.79 -16.00 -9.75
C GLY A 50 -13.06 -15.96 -11.09
N TYR A 51 -12.71 -14.78 -11.58
CA TYR A 51 -11.97 -14.54 -12.83
C TYR A 51 -10.47 -14.33 -12.57
N GLU A 52 -9.90 -15.08 -11.62
CA GLU A 52 -8.50 -14.89 -11.18
C GLU A 52 -7.52 -15.03 -12.36
N ARG A 53 -7.74 -16.00 -13.25
CA ARG A 53 -6.89 -16.19 -14.46
C ARG A 53 -6.91 -15.00 -15.41
N ASP A 54 -8.02 -14.26 -15.46
CA ASP A 54 -8.16 -13.08 -16.32
C ASP A 54 -7.39 -11.87 -15.75
N ALA A 55 -6.98 -11.91 -14.48
CA ALA A 55 -6.13 -10.90 -13.86
C ALA A 55 -4.63 -11.05 -14.23
N LYS A 56 -4.23 -12.12 -14.92
CA LYS A 56 -2.82 -12.39 -15.25
C LYS A 56 -2.16 -11.25 -16.02
N ALA A 57 -2.84 -10.73 -17.06
CA ALA A 57 -2.31 -9.63 -17.87
C ALA A 57 -2.15 -8.33 -17.07
N LEU A 58 -3.01 -8.09 -16.06
CA LEU A 58 -2.88 -6.96 -15.15
C LEU A 58 -1.65 -7.12 -14.25
N ALA A 59 -1.41 -8.34 -13.74
CA ALA A 59 -0.25 -8.64 -12.94
C ALA A 59 1.05 -8.45 -13.73
N GLU A 60 1.15 -9.01 -14.95
CA GLU A 60 2.33 -8.84 -15.83
C GLU A 60 2.62 -7.37 -16.13
N ARG A 61 1.57 -6.57 -16.38
CA ARG A 61 1.72 -5.13 -16.61
C ARG A 61 2.21 -4.39 -15.37
N MET A 62 1.63 -4.69 -14.21
CA MET A 62 2.03 -4.07 -12.95
C MET A 62 3.51 -4.35 -12.65
N GLU A 63 3.95 -5.60 -12.81
CA GLU A 63 5.35 -5.98 -12.65
C GLU A 63 6.29 -5.20 -13.58
N ALA A 64 6.02 -5.21 -14.88
CA ALA A 64 6.85 -4.54 -15.87
C ALA A 64 6.93 -3.02 -15.63
N LEU A 65 5.80 -2.41 -15.27
CA LEU A 65 5.71 -0.97 -15.07
C LEU A 65 6.51 -0.50 -13.85
N PHE A 66 6.45 -1.28 -12.77
CA PHE A 66 7.07 -0.91 -11.51
C PHE A 66 8.49 -1.47 -11.31
N ALA A 67 9.01 -2.26 -12.26
CA ALA A 67 10.33 -2.91 -12.16
C ALA A 67 11.52 -1.97 -11.95
N LYS A 68 11.40 -0.71 -12.37
CA LYS A 68 12.45 0.30 -12.30
C LYS A 68 12.52 1.06 -10.96
N TYR A 69 11.64 0.77 -10.01
CA TYR A 69 11.57 1.48 -8.72
C TYR A 69 12.21 0.67 -7.59
N ASP A 70 12.75 1.38 -6.59
CA ASP A 70 13.28 0.75 -5.38
C ASP A 70 12.15 0.18 -4.52
N TYR A 71 11.03 0.93 -4.46
CA TYR A 71 9.81 0.55 -3.77
C TYR A 71 8.57 0.93 -4.57
N VAL A 72 7.51 0.16 -4.37
CA VAL A 72 6.15 0.47 -4.83
C VAL A 72 5.30 0.74 -3.60
N VAL A 73 4.65 1.89 -3.53
CA VAL A 73 3.85 2.26 -2.36
C VAL A 73 2.41 2.52 -2.79
N GLY A 74 1.46 1.89 -2.11
CA GLY A 74 0.04 2.03 -2.41
C GLY A 74 -0.82 2.36 -1.17
N PRO A 75 -1.77 3.31 -1.27
CA PRO A 75 -2.70 3.63 -0.18
C PRO A 75 -3.90 2.65 -0.13
N SER A 76 -3.64 1.35 -0.27
CA SER A 76 -4.66 0.31 -0.13
C SER A 76 -4.05 -1.02 0.28
N ALA A 77 -4.33 -1.43 1.51
CA ALA A 77 -3.93 -2.73 2.03
C ALA A 77 -4.46 -3.89 1.16
N SER A 78 -5.68 -3.81 0.64
CA SER A 78 -6.25 -4.91 -0.14
C SER A 78 -5.53 -5.10 -1.48
N CYS A 79 -5.20 -4.00 -2.17
CA CYS A 79 -4.45 -4.06 -3.42
C CYS A 79 -3.01 -4.53 -3.18
N VAL A 80 -2.34 -3.99 -2.16
CA VAL A 80 -0.98 -4.42 -1.78
C VAL A 80 -0.95 -5.91 -1.43
N VAL A 81 -1.91 -6.40 -0.65
CA VAL A 81 -2.03 -7.83 -0.33
C VAL A 81 -2.28 -8.67 -1.58
N PHE A 82 -3.13 -8.22 -2.50
CA PHE A 82 -3.38 -8.99 -3.73
C PHE A 82 -2.13 -9.11 -4.60
N VAL A 83 -1.29 -8.08 -4.65
CA VAL A 83 0.00 -8.15 -5.33
C VAL A 83 0.93 -9.13 -4.58
N LYS A 84 1.07 -9.00 -3.26
CA LYS A 84 1.94 -9.87 -2.44
C LYS A 84 1.53 -11.35 -2.47
N GLU A 85 0.24 -11.67 -2.32
CA GLU A 85 -0.26 -13.04 -2.14
C GLU A 85 -0.99 -13.61 -3.37
N GLY A 86 -1.55 -12.75 -4.22
CA GLY A 86 -2.29 -13.15 -5.41
C GLY A 86 -1.39 -13.38 -6.61
N TYR A 87 -0.47 -12.46 -6.90
CA TYR A 87 0.37 -12.55 -8.10
C TYR A 87 1.26 -13.80 -8.17
N PRO A 88 1.80 -14.34 -7.06
CA PRO A 88 2.54 -15.61 -7.10
C PRO A 88 1.74 -16.80 -7.66
N ARG A 89 0.40 -16.72 -7.65
CA ARG A 89 -0.49 -17.74 -8.22
C ARG A 89 -0.86 -17.46 -9.69
N LEU A 90 -0.65 -16.23 -10.15
CA LEU A 90 -0.95 -15.76 -11.51
C LEU A 90 0.26 -15.79 -12.45
N LEU A 91 1.43 -15.44 -11.90
CA LEU A 91 2.67 -15.30 -12.63
C LEU A 91 3.51 -16.56 -12.47
N ASN A 92 4.10 -17.01 -13.58
CA ASN A 92 5.09 -18.08 -13.54
C ASN A 92 6.39 -17.52 -12.94
N ASP A 93 7.03 -18.29 -12.06
CA ASP A 93 8.30 -17.98 -11.39
C ASP A 93 8.29 -16.73 -10.48
N TYR A 94 7.74 -16.87 -9.28
CA TYR A 94 7.49 -15.77 -8.31
C TYR A 94 8.75 -14.98 -7.87
N ARG A 95 9.96 -15.46 -8.16
CA ARG A 95 11.25 -14.94 -7.65
C ARG A 95 11.90 -13.86 -8.53
N GLU A 96 11.31 -13.54 -9.68
CA GLU A 96 11.85 -12.53 -10.61
C GLU A 96 10.98 -11.26 -10.70
N HIS A 97 9.96 -11.14 -9.85
CA HIS A 97 8.91 -10.13 -9.97
C HIS A 97 9.16 -8.94 -9.05
N ALA A 98 9.29 -7.76 -9.63
CA ALA A 98 9.64 -6.54 -8.95
C ALA A 98 8.69 -6.10 -7.83
N CYS A 99 7.38 -6.32 -7.93
CA CYS A 99 6.46 -5.99 -6.84
C CYS A 99 6.38 -7.10 -5.79
N ILE A 100 6.72 -8.34 -6.14
CA ILE A 100 6.62 -9.53 -5.26
C ILE A 100 7.87 -9.74 -4.42
N ASP A 101 9.05 -9.28 -4.88
CA ASP A 101 10.33 -9.33 -4.16
C ASP A 101 10.39 -8.38 -2.94
N SER A 102 9.34 -8.31 -2.13
CA SER A 102 9.23 -7.49 -0.91
C SER A 102 9.28 -5.97 -1.11
N ARG A 103 9.13 -5.49 -2.36
CA ARG A 103 9.23 -4.06 -2.69
C ARG A 103 7.90 -3.32 -2.71
N ILE A 104 6.76 -4.00 -2.67
CA ILE A 104 5.46 -3.33 -2.53
C ILE A 104 5.03 -3.15 -1.07
N TRP A 105 4.57 -1.96 -0.71
CA TRP A 105 4.23 -1.57 0.66
C TRP A 105 2.90 -0.83 0.71
N GLU A 106 2.16 -1.05 1.80
CA GLU A 106 1.05 -0.18 2.16
C GLU A 106 1.61 1.13 2.71
N ILE A 107 0.96 2.28 2.45
CA ILE A 107 1.57 3.58 2.74
C ILE A 107 1.91 3.80 4.23
N CYS A 108 1.07 3.36 5.16
CA CYS A 108 1.36 3.45 6.59
C CYS A 108 2.47 2.47 6.99
N GLU A 109 2.46 1.26 6.42
CA GLU A 109 3.53 0.27 6.58
C GLU A 109 4.88 0.85 6.13
N PHE A 110 4.92 1.46 4.94
CA PHE A 110 6.11 2.05 4.35
C PHE A 110 6.64 3.22 5.19
N VAL A 111 5.77 4.14 5.59
CA VAL A 111 6.18 5.29 6.39
C VAL A 111 6.68 4.83 7.76
N HIS A 112 6.04 3.83 8.37
CA HIS A 112 6.44 3.31 9.68
C HIS A 112 7.72 2.47 9.65
N ASP A 113 7.86 1.54 8.70
CA ASP A 113 8.93 0.52 8.71
C ASP A 113 10.11 0.85 7.81
N VAL A 114 9.94 1.69 6.79
CA VAL A 114 10.99 2.04 5.82
C VAL A 114 11.46 3.47 6.02
N VAL A 115 10.54 4.45 5.99
CA VAL A 115 10.89 5.87 6.14
C VAL A 115 11.30 6.19 7.57
N LYS A 116 10.57 5.67 8.57
CA LYS A 116 10.83 5.87 10.02
C LYS A 116 11.04 7.35 10.38
N PRO A 117 10.06 8.23 10.12
CA PRO A 117 10.21 9.64 10.45
C PRO A 117 10.38 9.82 11.97
N THR A 118 11.21 10.78 12.36
CA THR A 118 11.37 11.16 13.77
C THR A 118 10.30 12.14 14.24
N SER A 119 9.62 12.80 13.30
CA SER A 119 8.51 13.73 13.57
C SER A 119 7.62 13.89 12.34
N LEU A 120 6.35 14.25 12.58
CA LEU A 120 5.40 14.65 11.54
C LEU A 120 4.90 16.05 11.86
N PRO A 121 5.36 17.12 11.17
CA PRO A 121 4.98 18.50 11.47
C PRO A 121 3.56 18.79 10.96
N ALA A 122 2.57 18.21 11.63
CA ALA A 122 1.15 18.35 11.33
C ALA A 122 0.35 18.55 12.62
N ARG A 123 -0.77 19.25 12.50
CA ARG A 123 -1.69 19.49 13.61
C ARG A 123 -3.13 19.16 13.20
N PHE A 124 -3.82 18.33 13.99
CA PHE A 124 -5.20 17.94 13.74
C PHE A 124 -5.98 17.79 15.07
N PRO A 125 -6.49 18.89 15.65
CA PRO A 125 -7.06 18.92 17.01
C PRO A 125 -8.51 18.40 17.05
N HIS A 126 -8.74 17.23 16.46
CA HIS A 126 -10.05 16.60 16.37
C HIS A 126 -9.95 15.14 16.78
N LYS A 127 -11.00 14.67 17.46
CA LYS A 127 -11.09 13.27 17.85
C LYS A 127 -11.28 12.39 16.61
N VAL A 128 -10.34 11.49 16.37
CA VAL A 128 -10.38 10.53 15.27
C VAL A 128 -10.62 9.11 15.78
N SER A 129 -11.42 8.36 15.01
CA SER A 129 -11.55 6.91 15.18
C SER A 129 -10.67 6.22 14.16
N ILE A 130 -9.75 5.36 14.63
CA ILE A 130 -8.90 4.57 13.74
C ILE A 130 -9.67 3.35 13.26
N HIS A 131 -9.87 3.25 11.95
CA HIS A 131 -10.41 2.06 11.30
C HIS A 131 -9.31 1.32 10.56
N ASN A 132 -8.89 0.17 11.08
CA ASN A 132 -7.94 -0.69 10.40
C ASN A 132 -8.68 -1.69 9.50
N SER A 133 -8.24 -1.80 8.25
CA SER A 133 -8.82 -2.76 7.31
C SER A 133 -8.48 -4.21 7.68
N CYS A 134 -9.35 -5.16 7.35
CA CYS A 134 -9.09 -6.59 7.59
C CYS A 134 -7.84 -7.09 6.87
N HIS A 135 -7.55 -6.58 5.67
CA HIS A 135 -6.32 -6.89 4.94
C HIS A 135 -5.08 -6.32 5.65
N GLY A 136 -5.19 -5.09 6.17
CA GLY A 136 -4.14 -4.48 6.99
C GLY A 136 -3.83 -5.29 8.25
N LEU A 137 -4.85 -5.70 8.99
CA LEU A 137 -4.67 -6.47 10.23
C LEU A 137 -4.24 -7.93 9.96
N ARG A 138 -5.01 -8.67 9.17
CA ARG A 138 -4.86 -10.13 9.04
C ARG A 138 -3.77 -10.56 8.08
N LYS A 139 -3.43 -9.72 7.09
CA LYS A 139 -2.49 -10.08 6.02
C LYS A 139 -1.19 -9.27 6.08
N LEU A 140 -1.27 -7.98 6.42
CA LEU A 140 -0.08 -7.12 6.52
C LEU A 140 0.43 -6.93 7.95
N GLY A 141 -0.31 -7.36 8.98
CA GLY A 141 0.12 -7.21 10.38
C GLY A 141 0.34 -5.75 10.80
N LEU A 142 -0.50 -4.82 10.32
CA LEU A 142 -0.38 -3.39 10.64
C LEU A 142 -0.82 -3.04 12.08
N GLY A 143 -1.41 -3.99 12.79
CA GLY A 143 -1.85 -3.84 14.17
C GLY A 143 -2.45 -5.13 14.72
N SER A 144 -2.88 -5.08 15.98
CA SER A 144 -3.46 -6.24 16.66
C SER A 144 -4.90 -6.51 16.23
N PRO A 145 -5.22 -7.69 15.67
CA PRO A 145 -6.60 -8.11 15.45
C PRO A 145 -7.28 -8.43 16.79
N SER A 146 -8.47 -7.86 17.02
CA SER A 146 -9.21 -8.02 18.27
C SER A 146 -9.62 -9.46 18.57
N GLU A 147 -9.73 -10.30 17.53
CA GLU A 147 -10.12 -11.70 17.65
C GLU A 147 -9.01 -12.64 18.18
N LEU A 148 -7.75 -12.19 18.23
CA LEU A 148 -6.62 -13.04 18.62
C LEU A 148 -6.12 -12.82 20.06
N ASN A 149 -6.72 -11.90 20.83
CA ASN A 149 -6.30 -11.57 22.21
C ASN A 149 -4.78 -11.29 22.35
N LEU A 150 -4.19 -10.63 21.36
CA LEU A 150 -2.76 -10.27 21.36
C LEU A 150 -2.52 -8.91 22.06
N PRO A 151 -1.31 -8.64 22.58
CA PRO A 151 -0.93 -7.30 23.02
C PRO A 151 -1.22 -6.26 21.95
N TYR A 152 -1.76 -5.11 22.34
CA TYR A 152 -2.16 -4.06 21.39
C TYR A 152 -0.94 -3.38 20.76
N HIS A 153 -0.89 -3.34 19.43
CA HIS A 153 0.01 -2.51 18.64
C HIS A 153 -0.74 -1.97 17.42
N SER A 154 -0.27 -0.84 16.87
CA SER A 154 -0.81 -0.29 15.62
C SER A 154 0.20 0.68 15.01
N LYS A 155 0.77 0.31 13.85
CA LYS A 155 1.72 1.15 13.11
C LYS A 155 1.13 2.51 12.76
N LEU A 156 -0.15 2.53 12.36
CA LEU A 156 -0.87 3.77 12.09
C LEU A 156 -0.99 4.65 13.35
N ARG A 157 -1.29 4.05 14.51
CA ARG A 157 -1.35 4.81 15.76
C ARG A 157 0.02 5.36 16.15
N ASP A 158 1.09 4.58 15.95
CA ASP A 158 2.46 4.99 16.25
C ASP A 158 2.91 6.18 15.38
N LEU A 159 2.43 6.27 14.14
CA LEU A 159 2.62 7.46 13.31
C LEU A 159 1.77 8.65 13.80
N LEU A 160 0.50 8.41 14.13
CA LEU A 160 -0.43 9.47 14.56
C LEU A 160 -0.05 10.10 15.90
N THR A 161 0.68 9.41 16.78
CA THR A 161 1.18 10.00 18.04
C THR A 161 2.26 11.06 17.81
N MET A 162 2.83 11.14 16.61
CA MET A 162 3.77 12.20 16.20
C MET A 162 3.05 13.48 15.72
N VAL A 163 1.74 13.42 15.50
CA VAL A 163 0.91 14.55 15.03
C VAL A 163 0.35 15.29 16.24
N GLU A 164 0.42 16.62 16.24
CA GLU A 164 -0.13 17.44 17.31
C GLU A 164 -1.67 17.47 17.26
N GLY A 165 -2.37 17.22 18.37
CA GLY A 165 -3.84 17.36 18.46
C GLY A 165 -4.53 16.16 19.07
#